data_AF-A0A3M2CN73-F1
#
_entry.id   AF-A0A3M2CN73-F1
#
_cell.length_a   1.000
_cell.length_b   1.000
_cell.length_c   1.000
_cell.angle_alpha   90.00
_cell.angle_beta   90.00
_cell.angle_gamma   90.00
#
_symmetry.space_group_name_H-M   'P 1'
#
loop_
_entity.id
_entity.type
_entity.pdbx_description
1 polymer ?
#
loop_
_entity_poly.entity_id
_entity_poly.type
_entity_poly.pdbx_seq_one_letter_code
_entity_poly.pdbx_strand_id
1 'polypeptide(L)' 'MSDLAPNPFQPREVFDEEGLRELAESVRVRGVIQPVLVARRDSKWVLVAGERRWRAAQLAGLEHIPAIELKL' A
#
# COMPACT_ATOMS: atom_id res chain seq x y z
N MET A 1 -1.26 7.99 6.68
CA MET A 1 -1.87 6.70 6.25
C MET A 1 -3.36 6.52 6.56
N SER A 2 -3.94 7.28 7.49
CA SER A 2 -5.32 7.12 7.99
C SER A 2 -6.44 7.33 6.95
N ASP A 3 -6.12 7.91 5.80
CA ASP A 3 -7.09 8.27 4.76
C ASP A 3 -7.25 7.20 3.65
N LEU A 4 -6.50 6.08 3.73
CA LEU A 4 -6.52 5.03 2.71
C LEU A 4 -7.24 3.77 3.21
N ALA A 5 -8.34 3.41 2.56
CA ALA A 5 -9.04 2.16 2.82
C ALA A 5 -8.41 0.99 2.03
N PRO A 6 -8.33 -0.22 2.61
CA PRO A 6 -7.91 -1.42 1.89
C PRO A 6 -8.86 -1.74 0.74
N ASN A 7 -8.38 -2.49 -0.25
CA ASN A 7 -9.22 -2.91 -1.37
C ASN A 7 -10.24 -3.97 -0.91
N PRO A 8 -11.56 -3.72 -0.98
CA PRO A 8 -12.57 -4.70 -0.58
C PRO A 8 -12.62 -5.95 -1.49
N PHE A 9 -12.02 -5.89 -2.69
CA PHE A 9 -12.01 -6.98 -3.67
C PHE A 9 -10.64 -7.64 -3.81
N GLN A 10 -9.79 -7.61 -2.77
CA GLN A 10 -8.45 -8.19 -2.84
C GLN A 10 -8.53 -9.73 -2.95
N PRO A 11 -8.13 -10.35 -4.08
CA PRO A 11 -8.26 -11.81 -4.25
C PRO A 11 -7.23 -12.61 -3.45
N ARG A 12 -6.24 -11.95 -2.83
CA ARG A 12 -5.20 -12.61 -2.05
C ARG A 12 -5.57 -12.63 -0.57
N GLU A 13 -5.99 -13.80 -0.11
CA GLU A 13 -6.39 -14.03 1.29
C GLU A 13 -5.20 -14.35 2.20
N VAL A 14 -4.15 -15.01 1.66
CA VAL A 14 -2.93 -15.35 2.40
C VAL A 14 -1.76 -14.52 1.88
N PHE A 15 -1.15 -13.77 2.79
CA PHE A 15 0.12 -13.10 2.53
C PHE A 15 1.23 -13.94 3.12
N ASP A 16 2.21 -14.31 2.29
CA ASP A 16 3.49 -14.79 2.79
C ASP A 16 4.10 -13.71 3.70
N GLU A 17 4.12 -14.00 5.00
CA GLU A 17 4.57 -13.07 6.05
C GLU A 17 6.07 -12.80 5.94
N GLU A 18 6.86 -13.79 5.56
CA GLU A 18 8.31 -13.68 5.45
C GLU A 18 8.66 -12.69 4.34
N GLY A 19 8.14 -12.91 3.13
CA GLY A 19 8.34 -11.97 2.02
C GLY A 19 7.71 -10.59 2.27
N LEU A 20 6.73 -10.45 3.16
CA LEU A 20 6.21 -9.14 3.57
C LEU A 20 7.17 -8.41 4.52
N ARG A 21 7.79 -9.13 5.47
CA ARG A 21 8.81 -8.58 6.38
C ARG A 21 10.05 -8.14 5.62
N GLU A 22 10.55 -8.96 4.70
CA GLU A 22 11.68 -8.57 3.84
C GLU A 22 11.39 -7.30 3.03
N LEU A 23 10.17 -7.19 2.47
CA LEU A 23 9.75 -5.99 1.77
C LEU A 23 9.68 -4.79 2.72
N ALA A 24 9.20 -4.96 3.95
CA ALA A 24 9.15 -3.91 4.95
C ALA A 24 10.56 -3.41 5.32
N GLU A 25 11.54 -4.29 5.49
CA GLU A 25 12.94 -3.90 5.71
C GLU A 25 13.49 -3.08 4.54
N SER A 26 13.26 -3.55 3.31
CA SER A 26 13.67 -2.83 2.10
C SER A 26 13.01 -1.44 2.01
N VAL A 27 11.70 -1.37 2.29
CA VAL A 27 10.93 -0.11 2.30
C VAL A 27 11.39 0.83 3.42
N ARG A 28 11.81 0.32 4.57
CA ARG A 28 12.34 1.16 5.66
C ARG A 28 13.64 1.86 5.25
N VAL A 29 14.51 1.16 4.53
CA VAL A 29 15.81 1.70 4.11
C VAL A 29 15.69 2.60 2.88
N ARG A 30 14.85 2.22 1.91
CA ARG A 30 14.81 2.86 0.57
C ARG A 30 13.54 3.65 0.29
N GLY A 31 12.55 3.59 1.17
CA GLY A 31 11.20 4.05 0.90
C GLY A 31 10.46 3.12 -0.09
N VAL A 32 9.23 3.51 -0.42
CA VAL A 32 8.44 2.83 -1.46
C VAL A 32 8.85 3.40 -2.82
N ILE A 33 9.61 2.63 -3.60
CA ILE A 33 10.11 3.06 -4.92
C ILE A 33 8.97 3.11 -5.95
N GLN A 34 8.15 2.06 -6.00
CA GLN A 34 7.03 1.99 -6.95
C GLN A 34 5.74 2.51 -6.28
N PRO A 35 5.14 3.60 -6.78
CA PRO A 35 3.92 4.17 -6.20
C PRO A 35 2.76 3.17 -6.15
N VAL A 36 1.95 3.26 -5.11
CA VAL A 36 0.66 2.55 -5.04
C VAL A 36 -0.37 3.21 -5.95
N LEU A 37 -1.36 2.45 -6.42
CA LEU A 37 -2.46 3.00 -7.21
C LEU A 37 -3.65 3.23 -6.30
N VAL A 38 -4.19 4.44 -6.31
CA VAL A 38 -5.35 4.84 -5.50
C VAL A 38 -6.44 5.41 -6.41
N ALA A 39 -7.69 5.33 -5.96
CA ALA A 39 -8.82 6.00 -6.62
C ALA A 39 -9.63 6.73 -5.56
N ARG A 40 -10.32 7.80 -5.98
CA ARG A 40 -11.20 8.57 -5.11
C ARG A 40 -12.62 8.02 -5.18
N ARG A 41 -13.21 7.65 -4.04
CA ARG A 41 -14.62 7.25 -3.91
C ARG A 41 -15.23 7.96 -2.71
N ASP A 42 -16.35 8.66 -2.91
CA ASP A 42 -17.06 9.39 -1.85
C ASP A 42 -16.13 10.26 -0.98
N SER A 43 -15.23 11.01 -1.63
CA SER A 43 -14.21 11.85 -0.99
C SER A 43 -13.12 11.13 -0.19
N LYS A 44 -13.07 9.80 -0.22
CA LYS A 44 -12.01 8.99 0.41
C LYS A 44 -11.09 8.38 -0.62
N TRP A 45 -9.84 8.11 -0.22
CA TRP A 45 -8.91 7.35 -1.03
C TRP A 45 -9.10 5.85 -0.79
N VAL A 46 -9.14 5.08 -1.87
CA VAL A 46 -9.22 3.63 -1.83
C VAL A 46 -8.02 3.07 -2.57
N LEU A 47 -7.36 2.08 -1.97
CA LEU A 47 -6.25 1.39 -2.61
C LEU A 47 -6.79 0.50 -3.74
N VAL A 48 -6.31 0.73 -4.96
CA VAL A 48 -6.66 -0.08 -6.14
C VAL A 48 -5.63 -1.19 -6.32
N ALA A 49 -4.34 -0.84 -6.24
CA ALA A 49 -3.25 -1.79 -6.40
C ALA A 49 -2.04 -1.43 -5.54
N GLY A 50 -1.29 -2.45 -5.12
CA GLY A 50 -0.08 -2.28 -4.30
C GLY A 50 -0.25 -2.57 -2.82
N GLU A 51 -1.26 -3.38 -2.44
CA GLU A 51 -1.51 -3.81 -1.05
C GLU A 51 -0.24 -4.24 -0.29
N ARG A 52 0.62 -5.07 -0.88
CA ARG A 52 1.88 -5.50 -0.24
C ARG A 52 2.82 -4.33 0.06
N ARG A 53 2.91 -3.34 -0.83
CA ARG A 53 3.74 -2.14 -0.64
C ARG A 53 3.16 -1.23 0.42
N TRP A 54 1.84 -1.07 0.45
CA TRP A 54 1.14 -0.33 1.50
C TRP A 54 1.33 -0.97 2.88
N ARG A 55 1.13 -2.29 2.99
CA ARG A 55 1.36 -3.04 4.24
C ARG A 55 2.83 -3.03 4.67
N ALA A 56 3.76 -3.22 3.73
CA ALA A 56 5.19 -3.12 4.02
C ALA A 56 5.57 -1.73 4.53
N ALA A 57 4.99 -0.67 3.96
CA ALA A 57 5.19 0.69 4.44
C ALA A 57 4.60 0.93 5.84
N GLN A 58 3.45 0.32 6.17
CA GLN A 58 2.90 0.35 7.51
C GLN A 58 3.85 -0.31 8.52
N LEU A 59 4.34 -1.51 8.20
CA LEU A 59 5.31 -2.23 9.03
C LEU A 59 6.66 -1.50 9.13
N ALA A 60 7.03 -0.77 8.09
CA ALA A 60 8.22 0.07 8.09
C ALA A 60 8.05 1.36 8.92
N GLY A 61 6.83 1.70 9.34
CA GLY A 61 6.53 2.91 10.11
C GLY A 61 6.47 4.19 9.27
N LEU A 62 6.24 4.08 7.96
CA LEU A 62 6.15 5.25 7.07
C LEU A 62 4.79 5.95 7.20
N GLU A 63 4.79 7.26 7.45
CA GLU A 63 3.55 8.04 7.52
C GLU A 63 2.93 8.33 6.14
N HIS A 64 3.80 8.45 5.14
CA HIS A 64 3.48 8.81 3.76
C HIS A 64 4.18 7.87 2.77
N ILE A 65 3.48 7.58 1.66
CA ILE A 65 4.02 6.80 0.55
C ILE A 65 3.60 7.45 -0.78
N PRO A 66 4.40 7.31 -1.84
CA PRO A 66 4.02 7.77 -3.15
C PRO A 66 2.80 6.99 -3.66
N ALA A 67 1.85 7.72 -4.22
CA ALA A 67 0.63 7.19 -4.80
C ALA A 67 0.35 7.87 -6.14
N ILE A 68 -0.24 7.11 -7.07
CA ILE A 68 -0.78 7.62 -8.33
C ILE A 68 -2.30 7.50 -8.26
N GLU A 69 -3.00 8.59 -8.56
CA GLU A 69 -4.44 8.57 -8.70
C GLU A 69 -4.83 7.96 -10.07
N LEU A 70 -5.58 6.87 -10.04
CA LEU A 70 -6.26 6.32 -11.21
C LEU A 70 -7.47 7.20 -11.53
N LYS A 71 -7.33 8.02 -12.57
CA LYS A 71 -8.45 8.75 -13.17
C LYS A 71 -9.14 7.81 -14.17
N LEU A 72 -10.43 7.53 -13.95
CA LEU A 72 -11.30 6.88 -14.92
C LEU A 72 -11.73 7.88 -15.98
#